data_AF-A0AAU8N190-F1
#
_entry.id   AF-A0AAU8N190-F1
#
_cell.length_a   1.000
_cell.length_b   1.000
_cell.length_c   1.000
_cell.angle_alpha   90.00
_cell.angle_beta   90.00
_cell.angle_gamma   90.00
#
_symmetry.space_group_name_H-M   'P 1'
#
loop_
_entity.id
_entity.type
_entity.pdbx_description
1 polymer ?
#
loop_
_entity_poly.entity_id
_entity_poly.type
_entity_poly.pdbx_seq_one_letter_code
_entity_poly.pdbx_strand_id
1 'polypeptide(L)'
;MPRVEANLDSATKNAFHSLAKRSGTTEAALLRRVIAALVKANPGGPATPDAEDVRSMRLTVRVTPDIFEAVTEAARDAGATRPGIVLGTLRARFLEAPTLLPVEAEAVSRAAYQLSMAGINLNQLVRSLHLGRSDTLPTIGQVVVETAAAVNTLREQLRSLTETATVRWAPEEGWQ
;
A
#
# COMPACT_ATOMS: atom_id res chain seq x y z
N MET A 1 18.63 21.82 -8.59
CA MET A 1 19.75 21.20 -7.83
C MET A 1 19.15 20.23 -6.83
N PRO A 2 19.72 19.02 -6.63
CA PRO A 2 19.23 18.09 -5.61
C PRO A 2 19.33 18.71 -4.22
N ARG A 3 18.30 18.51 -3.39
CA ARG A 3 18.15 19.11 -2.07
C ARG A 3 18.06 18.01 -1.02
N VAL A 4 18.80 18.16 0.07
CA VAL A 4 18.76 17.27 1.24
C VAL A 4 18.15 18.07 2.40
N GLU A 5 17.14 17.50 3.04
CA GLU A 5 16.48 18.06 4.22
C GLU A 5 16.54 17.06 5.37
N ALA A 6 16.71 17.56 6.59
CA ALA A 6 16.70 16.75 7.80
C ALA A 6 15.99 17.51 8.92
N ASN A 7 15.17 16.80 9.70
CA ASN A 7 14.61 17.34 10.92
C ASN A 7 15.63 17.16 12.05
N LEU A 8 15.98 18.25 12.71
CA LEU A 8 16.88 18.28 13.85
C LEU A 8 16.09 18.82 15.05
N ASP A 9 16.37 18.31 16.25
CA ASP A 9 15.91 18.96 17.46
C ASP A 9 16.55 20.36 17.59
N SER A 10 15.93 21.22 18.41
CA SER A 10 16.35 22.61 18.54
C SER A 10 17.77 22.75 19.12
N ALA A 11 18.19 21.84 19.99
CA ALA A 11 19.53 21.90 20.59
C ALA A 11 20.60 21.58 19.55
N THR A 12 20.40 20.53 18.75
CA THR A 12 21.29 20.12 17.66
C THR A 12 21.38 21.20 16.58
N LYS A 13 20.24 21.81 16.22
CA LYS A 13 20.22 22.91 15.24
C LYS A 13 21.01 24.13 15.73
N ASN A 14 20.86 24.51 16.99
CA ASN A 14 21.58 25.65 17.57
C ASN A 14 23.08 25.40 17.69
N ALA A 15 23.47 24.17 18.04
CA ALA A 15 24.88 23.76 18.06
C ALA A 15 25.49 23.81 16.66
N PHE A 16 24.77 23.33 15.64
CA PHE A 16 25.20 23.37 14.24
C PHE A 16 25.32 24.81 13.71
N HIS A 17 24.35 25.66 14.02
CA HIS A 17 24.40 27.10 13.70
C HIS A 17 25.64 27.77 14.29
N SER A 18 25.90 27.53 15.59
CA SER A 18 27.06 28.06 16.29
C SER A 18 28.38 27.58 15.69
N LEU A 19 28.43 26.31 15.26
CA LEU A 19 29.59 25.73 14.59
C LEU A 19 29.82 26.40 13.22
N ALA A 20 28.78 26.59 12.42
CA ALA A 20 28.88 27.29 11.14
C ALA A 20 29.41 28.72 11.30
N LYS A 21 28.89 29.45 12.30
CA LYS A 21 29.32 30.81 12.63
C LYS A 21 30.79 30.88 13.05
N ARG A 22 31.24 29.98 13.93
CA ARG A 22 32.66 29.90 14.34
C ARG A 22 33.59 29.56 13.18
N SER A 23 33.12 28.77 12.22
CA SER A 23 33.89 28.40 11.03
C SER A 23 33.79 29.40 9.88
N GLY A 24 33.11 30.54 10.07
CA GLY A 24 32.98 31.59 9.06
C GLY A 24 32.20 31.15 7.80
N THR A 25 31.32 30.17 7.93
CA THR A 25 30.58 29.55 6.81
C THR A 25 29.08 29.57 7.08
N THR A 26 28.29 29.43 6.01
CA THR A 26 26.85 29.18 6.15
C THR A 26 26.59 27.73 6.55
N GLU A 27 25.44 27.46 7.18
CA GLU A 27 25.02 26.11 7.54
C GLU A 27 24.94 25.18 6.33
N ALA A 28 24.43 25.66 5.19
CA ALA A 28 24.34 24.89 3.96
C ALA A 28 25.72 24.56 3.37
N ALA A 29 26.71 25.45 3.51
CA ALA A 29 28.08 25.18 3.08
C ALA A 29 28.79 24.21 4.05
N LEU A 30 28.54 24.34 5.35
CA LEU A 30 29.04 23.39 6.35
C LEU A 30 28.46 21.99 6.13
N LEU A 31 27.15 21.88 5.91
CA LEU A 31 26.47 20.61 5.65
C LEU A 31 27.00 19.95 4.38
N ARG A 32 27.18 20.71 3.29
CA ARG A 32 27.81 20.21 2.06
C ARG A 32 29.20 19.64 2.31
N ARG A 33 30.01 20.32 3.13
CA ARG A 33 31.37 19.86 3.47
C ARG A 33 31.35 18.58 4.30
N VAL A 34 30.44 18.47 5.26
CA VAL A 34 30.25 17.26 6.07
C VAL A 34 29.82 16.08 5.20
N ILE A 35 28.82 16.27 4.34
CA ILE A 35 28.35 15.23 3.41
C ILE A 35 29.50 14.79 2.49
N ALA A 36 30.22 15.74 1.88
CA ALA A 36 31.33 15.44 0.99
C ALA A 36 32.46 14.68 1.71
N ALA A 37 32.80 15.06 2.94
CA ALA A 37 33.81 14.37 3.74
C ALA A 37 33.38 12.94 4.10
N LEU A 38 32.11 12.74 4.46
CA LEU A 38 31.58 11.45 4.86
C LEU A 38 31.48 10.47 3.67
N VAL A 39 31.07 10.96 2.50
CA VAL A 39 31.05 10.19 1.24
C VAL A 39 32.46 9.84 0.78
N LYS A 40 33.41 10.77 0.91
CA LYS A 40 34.83 10.51 0.57
C LYS A 40 35.46 9.48 1.50
N ALA A 41 35.11 9.49 2.79
CA ALA A 41 35.61 8.54 3.78
C ALA A 41 34.96 7.16 3.67
N ASN A 42 33.73 7.08 3.17
CA ASN A 42 32.97 5.83 2.98
C ASN A 42 32.49 5.74 1.53
N PRO A 43 33.37 5.44 0.57
CA PRO A 43 32.94 5.19 -0.79
C PRO A 43 32.05 3.94 -0.79
N GLY A 44 30.74 4.12 -0.91
CA GLY A 44 29.81 3.02 -1.12
C GLY A 44 30.21 2.26 -2.39
N GLY A 45 30.09 0.93 -2.35
CA GLY A 45 30.24 0.09 -3.54
C GLY A 45 29.28 0.51 -4.66
N PRO A 46 29.47 0.00 -5.90
CA PRO A 46 28.61 0.35 -7.02
C PRO A 46 27.15 0.13 -6.63
N ALA A 47 26.35 1.19 -6.73
CA ALA A 47 24.93 1.11 -6.50
C ALA A 47 24.34 0.14 -7.52
N THR A 48 24.02 -1.07 -7.08
CA THR A 48 23.03 -1.88 -7.77
C THR A 48 21.76 -1.03 -7.84
N PRO A 49 21.15 -0.85 -9.02
CA PRO A 49 19.85 -0.22 -9.09
C PRO A 49 18.89 -1.19 -8.41
N ASP A 50 18.69 -1.01 -7.12
CA ASP A 50 17.60 -1.67 -6.41
C ASP A 50 16.31 -1.34 -7.17
N ALA A 51 15.52 -2.39 -7.36
CA ALA A 51 14.22 -2.39 -8.03
C ALA A 51 13.51 -1.05 -7.82
N GLU A 52 13.23 -0.35 -8.93
CA GLU A 52 12.54 0.95 -9.00
C GLU A 52 12.18 1.49 -7.62
N ASP A 53 13.09 2.29 -7.06
CA ASP A 53 12.81 3.11 -5.89
C ASP A 53 11.58 3.95 -6.25
N VAL A 54 10.38 3.45 -5.92
CA VAL A 54 9.11 4.11 -6.14
C VAL A 54 9.19 5.33 -5.25
N ARG A 55 9.73 6.42 -5.81
CA ARG A 55 10.07 7.65 -5.11
C ARG A 55 8.82 8.09 -4.37
N SER A 56 8.78 7.80 -3.07
CA SER A 56 7.66 8.20 -2.24
C SER A 56 7.69 9.71 -2.12
N MET A 57 6.64 10.37 -2.61
CA MET A 57 6.49 11.82 -2.50
C MET A 57 5.77 12.12 -1.20
N ARG A 58 6.35 13.00 -0.38
CA ARG A 58 5.74 13.42 0.89
C ARG A 58 4.86 14.63 0.69
N LEU A 59 3.55 14.46 0.89
CA LEU A 59 2.59 15.56 1.00
C LEU A 59 2.38 15.90 2.48
N THR A 60 2.49 17.17 2.86
CA THR A 60 2.18 17.65 4.22
C THR A 60 1.05 18.66 4.13
N VAL A 61 -0.06 18.39 4.82
CA VAL A 61 -1.26 19.23 4.84
C VAL A 61 -1.51 19.69 6.28
N ARG A 62 -1.80 20.98 6.47
CA ARG A 62 -2.32 21.50 7.74
C ARG A 62 -3.84 21.50 7.66
N VAL A 63 -4.48 20.96 8.68
CA VAL A 63 -5.93 20.83 8.77
C VAL A 63 -6.45 21.53 10.02
N THR A 64 -7.72 21.90 10.02
CA THR A 64 -8.41 22.41 11.20
C THR A 64 -8.61 21.29 12.23
N PRO A 65 -8.86 21.61 13.52
CA PRO A 65 -9.18 20.62 14.54
C PRO A 65 -10.34 19.70 14.15
N ASP A 66 -11.42 20.27 13.60
CA ASP A 66 -12.61 19.51 13.20
C ASP A 66 -12.31 18.43 12.15
N ILE A 67 -11.50 18.76 11.14
CA ILE A 67 -11.07 17.78 10.12
C ILE A 67 -10.16 16.72 10.75
N PHE A 68 -9.29 17.12 11.68
CA PHE A 68 -8.40 16.20 12.35
C PHE A 68 -9.17 15.17 13.20
N GLU A 69 -10.21 15.62 13.90
CA GLU A 69 -11.10 14.76 14.68
C GLU A 69 -11.89 13.82 13.76
N ALA A 70 -12.52 14.35 12.71
CA ALA A 70 -13.27 13.54 11.74
C ALA A 70 -12.41 12.42 11.10
N VAL A 71 -11.16 12.74 10.69
CA VAL A 71 -10.22 11.73 10.16
C VAL A 71 -9.79 10.72 11.23
N THR A 72 -9.71 11.15 12.49
CA THR A 72 -9.35 10.26 13.61
C THR A 72 -10.47 9.28 13.92
N GLU A 73 -11.72 9.74 13.92
CA GLU A 73 -12.90 8.87 14.08
C GLU A 73 -13.02 7.88 12.92
N ALA A 74 -12.96 8.36 11.68
CA ALA A 74 -12.99 7.50 10.50
C ALA A 74 -11.88 6.43 10.52
N ALA A 75 -10.68 6.78 10.98
CA ALA A 75 -9.58 5.83 11.11
C ALA A 75 -9.88 4.76 12.18
N ARG A 76 -10.48 5.14 13.30
CA ARG A 76 -10.87 4.21 14.37
C ARG A 76 -11.96 3.25 13.88
N ASP A 77 -13.01 3.78 13.27
CA ASP A 77 -14.16 2.98 12.82
C ASP A 77 -13.77 2.00 11.71
N ALA A 78 -12.86 2.41 10.83
CA ALA A 78 -12.34 1.57 9.76
C ALA A 78 -11.19 0.63 10.19
N GLY A 79 -10.71 0.71 11.44
CA GLY A 79 -9.52 -0.03 11.89
C GLY A 79 -8.25 0.29 11.07
N ALA A 80 -8.14 1.53 10.58
CA ALA A 80 -7.06 2.00 9.71
C ALA A 80 -6.22 3.09 10.37
N THR A 81 -5.13 3.48 9.71
CA THR A 81 -4.35 4.64 10.14
C THR A 81 -4.93 5.92 9.54
N ARG A 82 -4.80 7.07 10.24
CA ARG A 82 -5.20 8.38 9.72
C ARG A 82 -4.60 8.69 8.34
N PRO A 83 -3.28 8.49 8.09
CA PRO A 83 -2.74 8.64 6.74
C PRO A 83 -3.36 7.68 5.72
N GLY A 84 -3.72 6.46 6.15
CA GLY A 84 -4.41 5.49 5.31
C GLY A 84 -5.81 5.95 4.89
N ILE A 85 -6.57 6.57 5.79
CA ILE A 85 -7.86 7.19 5.46
C ILE A 85 -7.66 8.30 4.42
N VAL A 86 -6.76 9.25 4.69
CA VAL A 86 -6.50 10.37 3.78
C VAL A 86 -6.05 9.86 2.40
N LEU A 87 -5.12 8.91 2.36
CA LEU A 87 -4.64 8.35 1.10
C LEU A 87 -5.73 7.57 0.37
N GLY A 88 -6.56 6.80 1.08
CA GLY A 88 -7.70 6.07 0.52
C GLY A 88 -8.69 7.00 -0.17
N THR A 89 -9.06 8.11 0.49
CA THR A 89 -9.91 9.15 -0.07
C THR A 89 -9.28 9.80 -1.30
N LEU A 90 -7.99 10.18 -1.25
CA LEU A 90 -7.29 10.78 -2.39
C LEU A 90 -7.22 9.82 -3.59
N ARG A 91 -6.92 8.54 -3.36
CA ARG A 91 -6.85 7.53 -4.44
C ARG A 91 -8.22 7.28 -5.06
N ALA A 92 -9.27 7.19 -4.25
CA ALA A 92 -10.63 7.05 -4.77
C ALA A 92 -11.04 8.27 -5.60
N ARG A 93 -10.71 9.49 -5.14
CA ARG A 93 -11.07 10.72 -5.84
C ARG A 93 -10.31 10.92 -7.15
N PHE A 94 -8.99 10.71 -7.14
CA PHE A 94 -8.13 11.11 -8.26
C PHE A 94 -7.72 9.98 -9.19
N LEU A 95 -7.79 8.73 -8.73
CA LEU A 95 -7.30 7.57 -9.48
C LEU A 95 -8.38 6.51 -9.75
N GLU A 96 -9.63 6.75 -9.32
CA GLU A 96 -10.74 5.78 -9.38
C GLU A 96 -10.33 4.40 -8.82
N ALA A 97 -9.39 4.41 -7.86
CA ALA A 97 -8.75 3.23 -7.31
C ALA A 97 -9.01 3.16 -5.80
N PRO A 98 -10.24 2.82 -5.37
CA PRO A 98 -10.59 2.70 -3.96
C PRO A 98 -9.67 1.70 -3.29
N THR A 99 -9.21 2.04 -2.08
CA THR A 99 -8.24 1.21 -1.35
C THR A 99 -8.98 0.31 -0.37
N LEU A 100 -8.67 -0.98 -0.40
CA LEU A 100 -9.19 -1.94 0.57
C LEU A 100 -8.58 -1.68 1.94
N LEU A 101 -9.38 -1.80 2.99
CA LEU A 101 -8.90 -1.82 4.36
C LEU A 101 -8.08 -3.10 4.61
N PRO A 102 -7.21 -3.12 5.65
CA PRO A 102 -6.37 -4.29 5.92
C PRO A 102 -7.17 -5.60 6.06
N VAL A 103 -8.31 -5.56 6.76
CA VAL A 103 -9.19 -6.72 6.94
C VAL A 103 -9.80 -7.19 5.62
N GLU A 104 -10.16 -6.25 4.74
CA GLU A 104 -10.72 -6.55 3.42
C GLU A 104 -9.65 -7.13 2.50
N ALA A 105 -8.45 -6.53 2.49
CA ALA A 105 -7.31 -7.03 1.73
C ALA A 105 -6.92 -8.46 2.16
N GLU A 106 -6.97 -8.75 3.46
CA GLU A 106 -6.75 -10.10 3.97
C GLU A 106 -7.87 -11.06 3.52
N ALA A 107 -9.13 -10.63 3.57
CA ALA A 107 -10.26 -11.42 3.07
C ALA A 107 -10.10 -11.75 1.59
N VAL A 108 -9.73 -10.77 0.75
CA VAL A 108 -9.45 -10.96 -0.68
C VAL A 108 -8.27 -11.91 -0.90
N SER A 109 -7.21 -11.79 -0.10
CA SER A 109 -6.05 -12.69 -0.18
C SER A 109 -6.42 -14.14 0.12
N ARG A 110 -7.18 -14.38 1.21
CA ARG A 110 -7.68 -15.72 1.55
C ARG A 110 -8.57 -16.29 0.46
N ALA A 111 -9.44 -15.47 -0.11
CA ALA A 111 -10.28 -15.81 -1.25
C ALA A 111 -9.47 -16.23 -2.49
N ALA A 112 -8.47 -15.43 -2.87
CA ALA A 112 -7.59 -15.73 -3.99
C ALA A 112 -6.82 -17.04 -3.78
N TYR A 113 -6.38 -17.29 -2.55
CA TYR A 113 -5.74 -18.56 -2.18
C TYR A 113 -6.70 -19.76 -2.37
N GLN A 114 -7.94 -19.67 -1.88
CA GLN A 114 -8.94 -20.73 -2.06
C GLN A 114 -9.24 -20.99 -3.55
N LEU A 115 -9.32 -19.93 -4.37
CA LEU A 115 -9.50 -20.06 -5.81
C LEU A 115 -8.32 -20.79 -6.48
N SER A 116 -7.09 -20.47 -6.07
CA SER A 116 -5.89 -21.19 -6.55
C SER A 116 -5.98 -22.68 -6.26
N MET A 117 -6.40 -23.05 -5.05
CA MET A 117 -6.58 -24.45 -4.65
C MET A 117 -7.65 -25.14 -5.49
N ALA A 118 -8.78 -24.47 -5.77
CA ALA A 118 -9.81 -24.99 -6.65
C ALA A 118 -9.30 -25.23 -8.08
N GLY A 119 -8.52 -24.28 -8.62
CA GLY A 119 -7.87 -24.43 -9.93
C GLY A 119 -6.90 -25.60 -10.00
N ILE A 120 -6.13 -25.85 -8.92
CA ILE A 120 -5.24 -27.03 -8.81
C ILE A 120 -6.07 -28.32 -8.86
N ASN A 121 -7.15 -28.40 -8.09
CA ASN A 121 -8.01 -29.59 -8.04
C ASN A 121 -8.65 -29.87 -9.41
N LEU A 122 -9.16 -28.84 -10.10
CA LEU A 122 -9.69 -28.99 -11.46
C LEU A 122 -8.61 -29.53 -12.43
N ASN A 123 -7.40 -29.00 -12.35
CA ASN A 123 -6.30 -29.45 -13.21
C ASN A 123 -5.92 -30.92 -12.93
N GLN A 124 -6.03 -31.39 -11.68
CA GLN A 124 -5.81 -32.79 -11.33
C GLN A 124 -6.91 -33.71 -11.88
N LEU A 125 -8.17 -33.26 -11.88
CA LEU A 125 -9.28 -34.01 -12.47
C LEU A 125 -9.13 -34.14 -13.98
N VAL A 126 -8.78 -33.05 -14.67
CA VAL A 126 -8.51 -33.07 -16.12
C VAL A 126 -7.38 -34.06 -16.46
N ARG A 127 -6.30 -34.09 -15.67
CA ARG A 127 -5.23 -35.09 -15.86
C ARG A 127 -5.72 -36.52 -15.63
N SER A 128 -6.56 -36.74 -14.60
CA SER A 128 -7.09 -38.07 -14.29
C SER A 128 -8.01 -38.61 -15.39
N LEU A 129 -8.81 -37.72 -16.00
CA LEU A 129 -9.63 -38.00 -17.18
C LEU A 129 -8.77 -38.37 -18.40
N HIS A 130 -7.72 -37.59 -18.69
CA HIS A 130 -6.80 -37.91 -19.80
C HIS A 130 -6.08 -39.25 -19.62
N LEU A 131 -5.89 -39.70 -18.38
CA LEU A 131 -5.29 -41.00 -18.06
C LEU A 131 -6.31 -42.18 -18.14
N GLY A 132 -7.54 -41.95 -18.61
CA GLY A 132 -8.52 -43.01 -18.86
C GLY A 132 -9.23 -43.57 -17.62
N ARG A 133 -9.08 -42.93 -16.45
CA ARG A 133 -9.76 -43.38 -15.21
C ARG A 133 -11.24 -42.95 -15.21
N SER A 134 -12.08 -43.75 -15.85
CA SER A 134 -13.49 -43.46 -16.11
C SER A 134 -14.41 -43.67 -14.90
N ASP A 135 -13.94 -44.38 -13.88
CA ASP A 135 -14.71 -44.70 -12.66
C ASP A 135 -14.99 -43.47 -11.77
N THR A 136 -14.47 -42.29 -12.15
CA THR A 136 -14.60 -41.03 -11.41
C THR A 136 -15.64 -40.07 -12.00
N LEU A 137 -16.30 -40.42 -13.10
CA LEU A 137 -17.20 -39.53 -13.87
C LEU A 137 -18.35 -38.89 -13.05
N PRO A 138 -19.07 -39.60 -12.16
CA PRO A 138 -20.11 -38.98 -11.33
C PRO A 138 -19.54 -37.96 -10.33
N THR A 139 -18.39 -38.28 -9.73
CA THR A 139 -17.66 -37.42 -8.78
C THR A 139 -17.13 -36.16 -9.46
N ILE A 140 -16.75 -36.26 -10.74
CA ILE A 140 -16.27 -35.12 -11.54
C ILE A 140 -17.38 -34.09 -11.76
N GLY A 141 -18.60 -34.53 -12.10
CA GLY A 141 -19.73 -33.63 -12.29
C GLY A 141 -20.02 -32.82 -11.02
N GLN A 142 -20.00 -33.48 -9.86
CA GLN A 142 -20.20 -32.82 -8.57
C GLN A 142 -19.08 -31.82 -8.25
N VAL A 143 -17.80 -32.18 -8.42
CA VAL A 143 -16.68 -31.27 -8.13
C VAL A 143 -16.68 -30.05 -9.06
N VAL A 144 -17.05 -30.22 -10.33
CA VAL A 144 -17.19 -29.09 -11.27
C VAL A 144 -18.30 -28.14 -10.83
N VAL A 145 -19.46 -28.66 -10.42
CA VAL A 145 -20.58 -27.84 -9.93
C VAL A 145 -20.22 -27.12 -8.64
N GLU A 146 -19.60 -27.80 -7.68
CA GLU A 146 -19.14 -27.19 -6.41
C GLU A 146 -18.09 -26.10 -6.66
N THR A 147 -17.16 -26.34 -7.59
CA THR A 147 -16.13 -25.35 -7.94
C THR A 147 -16.75 -24.13 -8.62
N ALA A 148 -17.67 -24.33 -9.57
CA ALA A 148 -18.37 -23.24 -10.24
C ALA A 148 -19.20 -22.40 -9.25
N ALA A 149 -19.87 -23.04 -8.30
CA ALA A 149 -20.61 -22.35 -7.24
C ALA A 149 -19.69 -21.54 -6.31
N ALA A 150 -18.53 -22.09 -5.95
CA ALA A 150 -17.53 -21.38 -5.15
C ALA A 150 -16.96 -20.15 -5.88
N VAL A 151 -16.64 -20.28 -7.17
CA VAL A 151 -16.17 -19.17 -8.01
C VAL A 151 -17.21 -18.06 -8.13
N ASN A 152 -18.48 -18.41 -8.34
CA ASN A 152 -19.56 -17.41 -8.41
C ASN A 152 -19.77 -16.70 -7.08
N THR A 153 -19.76 -17.43 -5.96
CA THR A 153 -19.82 -16.85 -4.61
C THR A 153 -18.68 -15.87 -4.38
N LEU A 154 -17.46 -16.26 -4.76
CA LEU A 154 -16.28 -15.40 -4.62
C LEU A 154 -16.40 -14.13 -5.48
N ARG A 155 -16.86 -14.26 -6.73
CA ARG A 155 -17.09 -13.12 -7.62
C ARG A 155 -18.11 -12.14 -7.02
N GLU A 156 -19.13 -12.64 -6.35
CA GLU A 156 -20.13 -11.83 -5.66
C GLU A 156 -19.51 -11.07 -4.48
N GLN A 157 -18.75 -11.77 -3.64
CA GLN A 157 -18.07 -11.17 -2.49
C GLN A 157 -17.06 -10.10 -2.90
N LEU A 158 -16.28 -10.33 -3.96
CA LEU A 158 -15.33 -9.34 -4.48
C LEU A 158 -16.04 -8.11 -5.03
N ARG A 159 -17.19 -8.28 -5.70
CA ARG A 159 -17.98 -7.15 -6.18
C ARG A 159 -18.53 -6.33 -5.03
N SER A 160 -19.14 -6.98 -4.05
CA SER A 160 -19.66 -6.33 -2.85
C SER A 160 -18.55 -5.60 -2.06
N LEU A 161 -17.36 -6.18 -1.94
CA LEU A 161 -16.19 -5.52 -1.34
C LEU A 161 -15.74 -4.29 -2.14
N THR A 162 -15.73 -4.39 -3.47
CA THR A 162 -15.34 -3.27 -4.34
C THR A 162 -16.37 -2.14 -4.27
N GLU A 163 -17.66 -2.46 -4.25
CA GLU A 163 -18.75 -1.49 -4.07
C GLU A 163 -18.66 -0.84 -2.68
N THR A 164 -18.49 -1.63 -1.63
CA THR A 164 -18.34 -1.12 -0.24
C THR A 164 -17.13 -0.20 -0.13
N ALA A 165 -15.99 -0.58 -0.71
CA ALA A 165 -14.81 0.25 -0.73
C ALA A 165 -15.07 1.54 -1.54
N THR A 166 -15.73 1.45 -2.70
CA THR A 166 -16.04 2.62 -3.53
C THR A 166 -16.93 3.61 -2.78
N VAL A 167 -17.99 3.13 -2.15
CA VAL A 167 -18.93 3.95 -1.35
C VAL A 167 -18.23 4.57 -0.16
N ARG A 168 -17.39 3.82 0.57
CA ARG A 168 -16.66 4.33 1.75
C ARG A 168 -15.83 5.59 1.44
N TRP A 169 -15.25 5.64 0.25
CA TRP A 169 -14.37 6.74 -0.15
C TRP A 169 -15.09 7.83 -0.97
N ALA A 170 -16.36 7.61 -1.31
CA ALA A 170 -17.20 8.59 -1.98
C ALA A 170 -17.90 9.49 -0.94
N PRO A 171 -18.08 10.79 -1.23
CA PRO A 171 -18.88 11.69 -0.41
C PRO A 171 -20.37 11.40 -0.63
N GLU A 172 -21.19 11.63 0.39
CA GLU A 172 -22.64 11.37 0.34
C GLU A 172 -23.38 12.24 -0.69
N GLU A 173 -22.89 13.47 -0.92
CA GLU A 173 -23.30 14.34 -2.01
C GLU A 173 -22.04 14.62 -2.82
N GLY A 174 -22.06 14.32 -4.13
CA GLY A 174 -20.89 14.39 -5.00
C GLY A 174 -20.03 15.64 -4.79
N TRP A 175 -18.71 15.49 -4.95
CA TRP A 175 -17.74 16.58 -4.83
C TRP A 175 -18.03 17.71 -5.86
N GLN A 176 -18.83 18.71 -5.48
CA GLN A 176 -19.03 19.94 -6.26
C GLN A 176 -17.87 20.91 -6.08
#